data_AF-A0A814T2J0-F1
#
_entry.id   AF-A0A814T2J0-F1
#
_cell.length_a   1.000
_cell.length_b   1.000
_cell.length_c   1.000
_cell.angle_alpha   90.00
_cell.angle_beta   90.00
_cell.angle_gamma   90.00
#
_symmetry.space_group_name_H-M   'P 1'
#
loop_
_entity.id
_entity.type
_entity.pdbx_description
1 polymer ?
#
loop_
_entity_poly.entity_id
_entity_poly.type
_entity_poly.pdbx_seq_one_letter_code
_entity_poly.pdbx_strand_id
1 'polypeptide(L)'
;NGGVDQPNCSRTPGKILNLILQIRTMNIEGFLITSLCSHLAAAYFFTDSIRNRCSYVGYSCPNFDDFNSGKCSLECDDKTHQCNRMGYWTSPNGGKGDLYLKTQAANAFPYCINHYQITLQTISATFDDGDTTFARNSVVTRFIPLTVNIGEVKEVEVDNKKKN
;
A
#
# COMPACT_ATOMS: atom_id res chain seq x y z
N ASN A 1 -1.38 -0.30 -6.71
CA ASN A 1 -0.89 0.71 -5.74
C ASN A 1 0.57 1.12 -5.92
N GLY A 2 1.17 1.02 -7.11
CA GLY A 2 2.44 1.69 -7.45
C GLY A 2 2.24 2.64 -8.64
N GLY A 3 1.04 3.22 -8.77
CA GLY A 3 0.64 4.06 -9.91
C GLY A 3 0.17 3.32 -11.17
N VAL A 4 0.45 2.02 -11.33
CA VAL A 4 0.15 1.27 -12.57
C VAL A 4 -1.20 0.53 -12.55
N ASP A 5 -1.34 -0.45 -11.64
CA ASP A 5 -2.53 -1.27 -11.48
C ASP A 5 -3.09 -1.09 -10.06
N GLN A 6 -4.37 -0.72 -9.96
CA GLN A 6 -5.06 -0.63 -8.69
C GLN A 6 -5.59 -2.02 -8.26
N PRO A 7 -5.68 -2.31 -6.96
CA PRO A 7 -6.11 -3.61 -6.46
C PRO A 7 -7.49 -3.95 -7.02
N ASN A 8 -7.67 -5.22 -7.39
CA ASN A 8 -8.89 -5.76 -7.98
C ASN A 8 -9.29 -5.16 -9.35
N CYS A 9 -8.38 -4.43 -10.02
CA CYS A 9 -8.51 -4.08 -11.43
C CYS A 9 -7.68 -5.04 -12.32
N SER A 10 -8.06 -5.21 -13.59
CA SER A 10 -7.34 -6.05 -14.55
C SER A 10 -5.88 -5.59 -14.79
N ARG A 11 -4.93 -6.53 -14.82
CA ARG A 11 -3.47 -6.24 -14.89
C ARG A 11 -2.94 -5.93 -16.29
N THR A 12 -1.87 -5.12 -16.33
CA THR A 12 -1.26 -4.49 -17.52
C THR A 12 -0.74 -5.43 -18.63
N PRO A 13 -0.13 -6.61 -18.38
CA PRO A 13 0.36 -7.47 -19.48
C PRO A 13 -0.74 -8.03 -20.37
N GLY A 14 -1.98 -8.05 -19.88
CA GLY A 14 -3.16 -8.46 -20.63
C GLY A 14 -4.04 -7.29 -21.07
N LYS A 15 -3.71 -6.02 -20.77
CA LYS A 15 -4.62 -4.89 -21.03
C LYS A 15 -4.89 -4.71 -22.53
N ILE A 16 -3.86 -4.67 -23.36
CA ILE A 16 -4.03 -4.48 -24.82
C ILE A 16 -4.73 -5.69 -25.45
N LEU A 17 -4.33 -6.91 -25.09
CA LEU A 17 -4.96 -8.12 -25.63
C LEU A 17 -6.42 -8.25 -25.17
N ASN A 18 -6.72 -8.01 -23.89
CA ASN A 18 -8.10 -7.98 -23.39
C ASN A 18 -8.90 -6.86 -24.04
N LEU A 19 -8.32 -5.68 -24.26
CA LEU A 19 -8.97 -4.58 -24.97
C LEU A 19 -9.37 -5.02 -26.38
N ILE A 20 -8.45 -5.64 -27.11
CA ILE A 20 -8.68 -6.16 -28.47
C ILE A 20 -9.76 -7.26 -28.46
N LEU A 21 -9.70 -8.20 -27.51
CA LEU A 21 -10.70 -9.26 -27.37
C LEU A 21 -12.09 -8.71 -27.01
N GLN A 22 -12.17 -7.74 -26.10
CA GLN A 22 -13.42 -7.11 -25.69
C GLN A 22 -14.06 -6.30 -26.84
N ILE A 23 -13.25 -5.59 -27.62
CA ILE A 23 -13.70 -4.91 -28.84
C ILE A 23 -14.20 -5.95 -29.87
N ARG A 24 -13.44 -7.03 -30.11
CA ARG A 24 -13.84 -8.09 -31.06
C ARG A 24 -15.13 -8.82 -30.68
N THR A 25 -15.38 -8.97 -29.39
CA THR A 25 -16.58 -9.64 -28.85
C THR A 25 -17.75 -8.68 -28.62
N MET A 26 -17.60 -7.38 -28.94
CA MET A 26 -18.56 -6.31 -28.65
C MET A 26 -18.99 -6.27 -27.17
N ASN A 27 -18.10 -6.68 -26.26
CA ASN A 27 -18.36 -6.65 -24.82
C ASN A 27 -18.00 -5.27 -24.25
N ILE A 28 -18.93 -4.33 -24.41
CA ILE A 28 -18.78 -2.93 -23.98
C ILE A 28 -18.58 -2.83 -22.47
N GLU A 29 -19.31 -3.62 -21.67
CA GLU A 29 -19.17 -3.62 -20.21
C GLU A 29 -17.77 -4.08 -19.79
N GLY A 30 -17.26 -5.16 -20.38
CA GLY A 30 -15.91 -5.65 -20.11
C GLY A 30 -14.83 -4.61 -20.45
N PHE A 31 -14.96 -3.94 -21.60
CA PHE A 31 -14.08 -2.83 -22.00
C PHE A 31 -14.03 -1.69 -20.99
N LEU A 32 -15.21 -1.23 -20.55
CA LEU A 32 -15.31 -0.14 -19.59
C LEU A 32 -14.70 -0.52 -18.25
N ILE A 33 -14.99 -1.73 -17.74
CA ILE A 33 -14.44 -2.19 -16.46
C ILE A 33 -12.91 -2.32 -16.52
N THR A 34 -12.35 -2.90 -17.58
CA THR A 34 -10.90 -3.12 -17.71
C THR A 34 -10.13 -1.81 -17.89
N SER A 35 -10.64 -0.88 -18.70
CA SER A 35 -9.97 0.39 -19.00
C SER A 35 -10.15 1.44 -17.90
N LEU A 36 -11.35 1.53 -17.31
CA LEU A 36 -11.71 2.62 -16.41
C LEU A 36 -11.48 2.30 -14.92
N CYS A 37 -11.36 1.04 -14.50
CA CYS A 37 -11.24 0.71 -13.07
C CYS A 37 -10.07 1.42 -12.37
N SER A 38 -8.84 1.28 -12.91
CA SER A 38 -7.67 1.97 -12.32
C SER A 38 -7.69 3.47 -12.56
N HIS A 39 -8.31 3.93 -13.65
CA HIS A 39 -8.44 5.35 -13.98
C HIS A 39 -9.38 6.07 -12.99
N LEU A 40 -10.55 5.50 -12.72
CA LEU A 40 -11.55 6.05 -11.81
C LEU A 40 -11.14 5.95 -10.34
N ALA A 41 -10.25 5.01 -9.99
CA ALA A 41 -9.73 4.89 -8.63
C ALA A 41 -9.15 6.21 -8.10
N ALA A 42 -8.45 6.98 -8.94
CA ALA A 42 -7.92 8.28 -8.55
C ALA A 42 -9.02 9.26 -8.11
N ALA A 43 -10.13 9.31 -8.85
CA ALA A 43 -11.28 10.15 -8.51
C ALA A 43 -11.97 9.69 -7.21
N TYR A 44 -12.11 8.37 -7.01
CA TYR A 44 -12.69 7.82 -5.79
C TYR A 44 -11.82 8.09 -4.56
N PHE A 45 -10.51 7.89 -4.65
CA PHE A 45 -9.59 8.17 -3.55
C PHE A 45 -9.52 9.66 -3.23
N PHE A 46 -9.50 10.53 -4.25
CA PHE A 46 -9.55 11.98 -4.05
C PHE A 46 -10.84 12.40 -3.35
N THR A 47 -11.99 11.92 -3.84
CA THR A 47 -13.30 12.25 -3.26
C THR A 47 -13.41 11.77 -1.81
N ASP A 48 -12.90 10.58 -1.49
CA ASP A 48 -12.90 10.07 -0.13
C ASP A 48 -11.96 10.87 0.80
N SER A 49 -10.80 11.31 0.29
CA SER A 49 -9.84 12.12 1.06
C SER A 49 -10.45 13.41 1.63
N ILE A 50 -11.46 13.99 0.95
CA ILE A 50 -12.16 15.20 1.42
C ILE A 50 -12.81 14.97 2.78
N ARG A 51 -13.39 13.78 3.01
CA ARG A 51 -14.12 13.46 4.25
C ARG A 51 -13.21 13.30 5.47
N ASN A 52 -11.89 13.29 5.28
CA ASN A 52 -10.87 13.17 6.32
C ASN A 52 -11.04 11.97 7.27
N ARG A 53 -11.71 10.90 6.84
CA ARG A 53 -11.83 9.64 7.61
C ARG A 53 -10.55 8.79 7.55
N CYS A 54 -9.72 9.09 6.57
CA CYS A 54 -8.52 8.35 6.22
C CYS A 54 -7.35 9.32 6.07
N SER A 55 -6.19 8.97 6.61
CA SER A 55 -5.00 9.82 6.55
C SER A 55 -4.37 9.87 5.16
N TYR A 56 -4.46 8.79 4.38
CA TYR A 56 -3.90 8.67 3.01
C TYR A 56 -2.44 9.15 2.93
N VAL A 57 -1.63 8.78 3.91
CA VAL A 57 -0.23 9.18 3.96
C VAL A 57 0.57 8.35 2.96
N GLY A 58 1.23 9.03 2.03
CA GLY A 58 2.24 8.48 1.14
C GLY A 58 3.64 8.81 1.64
N TYR A 59 4.55 7.86 1.48
CA TYR A 59 5.92 7.91 2.00
C TYR A 59 6.92 7.95 0.85
N SER A 60 7.95 8.77 1.01
CA SER A 60 9.06 8.88 0.08
C SER A 60 9.83 7.58 0.06
N CYS A 61 10.08 7.06 -1.14
CA CYS A 61 10.81 5.82 -1.34
C CYS A 61 11.43 5.85 -2.75
N PRO A 62 12.56 5.18 -3.01
CA PRO A 62 13.18 5.20 -4.34
C PRO A 62 12.32 4.54 -5.43
N ASN A 63 11.51 3.54 -5.06
CA ASN A 63 10.61 2.83 -5.96
C ASN A 63 9.54 2.07 -5.16
N PHE A 64 8.50 1.61 -5.86
CA PHE A 64 7.39 0.90 -5.23
C PHE A 64 7.78 -0.46 -4.64
N ASP A 65 8.77 -1.17 -5.19
CA ASP A 65 9.18 -2.49 -4.71
C ASP A 65 9.89 -2.41 -3.35
N ASP A 66 10.73 -1.39 -3.16
CA ASP A 66 11.37 -1.08 -1.88
C ASP A 66 10.33 -0.65 -0.83
N PHE A 67 9.31 0.11 -1.24
CA PHE A 67 8.18 0.44 -0.37
C PHE A 67 7.39 -0.83 0.02
N ASN A 68 7.07 -1.68 -0.96
CA ASN A 68 6.28 -2.89 -0.74
C ASN A 68 7.00 -3.93 0.12
N SER A 69 8.34 -3.96 0.07
CA SER A 69 9.19 -4.83 0.89
C SER A 69 9.52 -4.24 2.27
N GLY A 70 9.05 -3.04 2.60
CA GLY A 70 9.24 -2.41 3.90
C GLY A 70 10.66 -1.88 4.15
N LYS A 71 11.40 -1.54 3.08
CA LYS A 71 12.75 -0.97 3.17
C LYS A 71 12.75 0.54 3.40
N CYS A 72 11.60 1.19 3.20
CA CYS A 72 11.45 2.63 3.35
C CYS A 72 10.86 2.97 4.71
N SER A 73 11.37 4.07 5.30
CA SER A 73 10.88 4.57 6.58
C SER A 73 9.44 5.06 6.47
N LEU A 74 8.62 4.74 7.47
CA LEU A 74 7.29 5.33 7.64
C LEU A 74 7.28 6.54 8.57
N GLU A 75 8.45 7.08 8.90
CA GLU A 75 8.56 8.29 9.71
C GLU A 75 8.16 9.52 8.87
N CYS A 76 7.17 10.24 9.37
CA CYS A 76 6.75 11.52 8.84
C CYS A 76 7.42 12.63 9.63
N ASP A 77 8.53 13.16 9.12
CA ASP A 77 9.13 14.37 9.64
C ASP A 77 8.98 15.52 8.64
N ASP A 78 8.29 16.57 9.09
CA ASP A 78 8.01 17.77 8.31
C ASP A 78 9.29 18.51 7.88
N LYS A 79 10.41 18.32 8.60
CA LYS A 79 11.70 18.93 8.27
C LYS A 79 12.45 18.20 7.16
N THR A 80 12.25 16.89 7.08
CA THR A 80 12.91 16.02 6.10
C THR A 80 12.01 15.70 4.90
N HIS A 81 10.77 16.22 4.90
CA HIS A 81 9.79 16.08 3.82
C HIS A 81 9.61 14.62 3.38
N GLN A 82 9.58 13.70 4.34
CA GLN A 82 9.57 12.25 4.07
C GLN A 82 8.20 11.71 3.68
N CYS A 83 7.11 12.43 3.97
CA CYS A 83 5.76 11.97 3.67
C CYS A 83 4.81 13.12 3.34
N ASN A 84 3.69 12.81 2.69
CA ASN A 84 2.62 13.76 2.43
C ASN A 84 1.27 13.05 2.35
N ARG A 85 0.18 13.79 2.51
CA ARG A 85 -1.17 13.24 2.31
C ARG A 85 -1.52 13.26 0.83
N MET A 86 -2.01 12.14 0.32
CA MET A 86 -2.64 12.07 -1.00
C MET A 86 -4.04 12.68 -0.93
N GLY A 87 -4.39 13.50 -1.93
CA GLY A 87 -5.72 14.07 -2.10
C GLY A 87 -5.87 15.47 -1.52
N TYR A 88 -7.08 15.80 -1.03
CA TYR A 88 -7.49 17.16 -0.66
C TYR A 88 -6.60 17.82 0.40
N TRP A 89 -6.10 17.03 1.35
CA TRP A 89 -5.32 17.51 2.49
C TRP A 89 -3.80 17.48 2.25
N THR A 90 -3.37 17.44 1.00
CA THR A 90 -1.94 17.51 0.65
C THR A 90 -1.33 18.82 1.17
N SER A 91 -0.12 18.74 1.73
CA SER A 91 0.60 19.91 2.24
C SER A 91 1.62 20.39 1.22
N PRO A 92 1.69 21.70 0.90
CA PRO A 92 2.75 22.24 0.04
C PRO A 92 4.15 22.10 0.67
N ASN A 93 4.20 21.95 1.99
CA ASN A 93 5.41 21.73 2.78
C ASN A 93 5.65 20.25 3.11
N GLY A 94 4.81 19.33 2.61
CA GLY A 94 5.04 17.90 2.78
C GLY A 94 6.06 17.35 1.78
N GLY A 95 6.23 16.03 1.81
CA GLY A 95 7.03 15.30 0.84
C GLY A 95 6.62 15.57 -0.61
N LYS A 96 7.63 15.57 -1.49
CA LYS A 96 7.51 15.83 -2.93
C LYS A 96 8.19 14.71 -3.70
N GLY A 97 7.87 14.61 -5.00
CA GLY A 97 8.34 13.53 -5.85
C GLY A 97 7.47 12.28 -5.69
N ASP A 98 8.09 11.11 -5.89
CA ASP A 98 7.38 9.84 -5.82
C ASP A 98 7.12 9.45 -4.37
N LEU A 99 5.84 9.42 -4.00
CA LEU A 99 5.36 8.96 -2.71
C LEU A 99 4.48 7.73 -2.91
N TYR A 100 4.65 6.74 -2.05
CA TYR A 100 3.93 5.47 -2.17
C TYR A 100 3.06 5.21 -0.94
N LEU A 101 1.87 4.67 -1.19
CA LEU A 101 0.96 4.16 -0.18
C LEU A 101 0.20 2.95 -0.74
N LYS A 102 -0.32 2.09 0.14
CA LYS A 102 -1.32 1.09 -0.24
C LYS A 102 -2.73 1.61 0.05
N THR A 103 -3.66 1.14 -0.76
CA THR A 103 -5.11 1.31 -0.63
C THR A 103 -5.78 -0.05 -0.82
N GLN A 104 -7.02 -0.18 -0.37
CA GLN A 104 -7.89 -1.27 -0.80
C GLN A 104 -8.31 -1.08 -2.27
N ALA A 105 -9.04 -2.06 -2.80
CA ALA A 105 -9.60 -1.95 -4.13
C ALA A 105 -10.56 -0.76 -4.26
N ALA A 106 -10.67 -0.21 -5.47
CA ALA A 106 -11.57 0.91 -5.77
C ALA A 106 -13.07 0.60 -5.53
N ASN A 107 -13.43 -0.69 -5.40
CA ASN A 107 -14.77 -1.16 -5.04
C ASN A 107 -14.90 -1.62 -3.57
N ALA A 108 -13.86 -1.48 -2.75
CA ALA A 108 -13.84 -1.91 -1.35
C ALA A 108 -13.76 -0.68 -0.43
N PHE A 109 -14.89 -0.02 -0.21
CA PHE A 109 -14.98 1.10 0.73
C PHE A 109 -14.97 0.61 2.19
N PRO A 110 -14.21 1.25 3.12
CA PRO A 110 -13.32 2.41 2.92
C PRO A 110 -12.00 2.05 2.21
N TYR A 111 -11.50 2.92 1.33
CA TYR A 111 -10.35 2.53 0.49
C TYR A 111 -8.98 2.64 1.18
N CYS A 112 -8.89 3.30 2.32
CA CYS A 112 -7.60 3.56 2.94
C CYS A 112 -7.02 2.35 3.66
N ILE A 113 -5.69 2.36 3.76
CA ILE A 113 -4.90 1.44 4.56
C ILE A 113 -3.99 2.30 5.44
N ASN A 114 -3.88 1.90 6.70
CA ASN A 114 -2.95 2.42 7.68
C ASN A 114 -1.68 1.59 7.61
N HIS A 115 -0.53 2.25 7.55
CA HIS A 115 0.76 1.61 7.35
C HIS A 115 1.52 1.60 8.67
N TYR A 116 1.87 0.40 9.14
CA TYR A 116 2.66 0.20 10.34
C TYR A 116 3.98 -0.45 9.98
N GLN A 117 5.04 -0.07 10.67
CA GLN A 117 6.36 -0.67 10.54
C GLN A 117 6.73 -1.28 11.89
N ILE A 118 6.99 -2.58 11.91
CA ILE A 118 7.44 -3.29 13.10
C ILE A 118 8.88 -3.71 12.89
N THR A 119 9.73 -3.36 13.84
CA THR A 119 11.14 -3.76 13.87
C THR A 119 11.35 -4.72 15.04
N LEU A 120 11.76 -5.94 14.73
CA LEU A 120 12.06 -6.99 15.70
C LEU A 120 13.56 -7.17 15.79
N GLN A 121 14.09 -7.21 17.01
CA GLN A 121 15.48 -7.56 17.26
C GLN A 121 15.54 -8.90 18.00
N THR A 122 16.16 -9.90 17.37
CA THR A 122 16.39 -11.20 18.01
C THR A 122 17.65 -11.15 18.86
N ILE A 123 17.65 -11.88 19.98
CA ILE A 123 18.76 -11.85 20.95
C ILE A 123 19.32 -13.27 21.17
N SER A 124 18.46 -14.27 21.38
CA SER A 124 18.88 -15.55 21.95
C SER A 124 18.97 -16.71 20.95
N ALA A 125 18.18 -16.73 19.88
CA ALA A 125 18.13 -17.86 18.96
C ALA A 125 17.88 -17.42 17.50
N THR A 126 18.32 -18.26 16.56
CA THR A 126 17.84 -18.21 15.19
C THR A 126 16.50 -18.90 15.12
N PHE A 127 15.51 -18.23 14.54
CA PHE A 127 14.15 -18.74 14.36
C PHE A 127 13.79 -18.73 12.87
N ASP A 128 13.00 -19.69 12.41
CA ASP A 128 12.51 -19.75 11.03
C ASP A 128 11.00 -20.01 11.05
N ASP A 129 10.23 -19.12 10.41
CA ASP A 129 8.77 -19.20 10.30
C ASP A 129 8.31 -19.74 8.93
N GLY A 130 9.23 -20.24 8.11
CA GLY A 130 8.95 -20.75 6.76
C GLY A 130 8.85 -19.66 5.68
N ASP A 131 8.57 -18.41 6.04
CA ASP A 131 8.67 -17.25 5.14
C ASP A 131 9.90 -16.37 5.42
N THR A 132 10.50 -16.47 6.61
CA THR A 132 11.64 -15.64 7.02
C THR A 132 12.47 -16.36 8.07
N THR A 133 13.79 -16.42 7.85
CA THR A 133 14.76 -16.78 8.87
C THR A 133 15.18 -15.53 9.66
N PHE A 134 14.90 -15.53 10.95
CA PHE A 134 15.32 -14.54 11.92
C PHE A 134 16.60 -15.04 12.61
N ALA A 135 17.78 -14.69 12.09
CA ALA A 135 19.06 -15.10 12.67
C ALA A 135 19.25 -14.54 14.09
N ARG A 136 20.06 -15.18 14.94
CA ARG A 136 20.46 -14.61 16.25
C ARG A 136 21.11 -13.22 16.06
N ASN A 137 20.82 -12.29 16.96
CA ASN A 137 21.35 -10.92 16.95
C ASN A 137 21.05 -10.18 15.63
N SER A 138 19.91 -10.48 15.00
CA SER A 138 19.48 -9.81 13.78
C SER A 138 18.35 -8.84 14.07
N VAL A 139 18.26 -7.80 13.23
CA VAL A 139 17.16 -6.86 13.21
C VAL A 139 16.37 -7.09 11.94
N VAL A 140 15.07 -7.30 12.09
CA VAL A 140 14.15 -7.56 10.99
C VAL A 140 13.01 -6.55 11.05
N THR A 141 12.88 -5.77 9.99
CA THR A 141 11.79 -4.81 9.82
C THR A 141 10.73 -5.38 8.89
N ARG A 142 9.46 -5.20 9.23
CA ARG A 142 8.30 -5.62 8.44
C ARG A 142 7.27 -4.51 8.35
N PHE A 143 6.69 -4.40 7.16
CA PHE A 143 5.61 -3.47 6.87
C PHE A 143 4.26 -4.20 6.98
N ILE A 144 3.35 -3.64 7.78
CA ILE A 144 2.03 -4.21 8.06
C ILE A 144 0.96 -3.20 7.61
N PRO A 145 0.30 -3.46 6.48
CA PRO A 145 -0.86 -2.69 6.03
C PRO A 145 -2.13 -3.16 6.74
N LEU A 146 -2.81 -2.29 7.47
CA LEU A 146 -4.10 -2.57 8.13
C LEU A 146 -5.22 -1.68 7.60
N THR A 147 -6.41 -2.24 7.41
CA THR A 147 -7.60 -1.48 7.00
C THR A 147 -8.22 -0.68 8.15
N VAL A 148 -7.80 -0.95 9.39
CA VAL A 148 -8.25 -0.29 10.61
C VAL A 148 -7.10 0.53 11.19
N ASN A 149 -7.43 1.69 11.76
CA ASN A 149 -6.48 2.46 12.56
C ASN A 149 -6.54 1.94 14.00
N ILE A 150 -5.44 1.32 14.47
CA ILE A 150 -5.36 0.72 15.82
C ILE A 150 -5.09 1.76 16.92
N GLY A 151 -4.91 3.04 16.56
CA GLY A 151 -4.64 4.12 17.51
C GLY A 151 -3.29 3.95 18.21
N GLU A 152 -3.24 4.29 19.49
CA GLU A 152 -2.07 4.09 20.33
C GLU A 152 -1.87 2.59 20.61
N VAL A 153 -0.72 2.07 20.17
CA VAL A 153 -0.35 0.67 20.38
C VAL A 153 0.12 0.48 21.82
N LYS A 154 -0.65 -0.28 22.59
CA LYS A 154 -0.34 -0.59 24.00
C LYS A 154 0.50 -1.85 24.18
N GLU A 155 0.26 -2.84 23.31
CA GLU A 155 0.88 -4.15 23.38
C GLU A 155 1.01 -4.74 21.97
N VAL A 156 2.08 -5.50 21.75
CA VAL A 156 2.32 -6.26 20.52
C VAL A 156 2.61 -7.69 20.91
N GLU A 157 1.75 -8.61 20.50
CA GLU A 157 1.95 -10.04 20.68
C GLU A 157 2.57 -10.63 19.41
N VAL A 158 3.64 -11.41 19.57
CA VAL A 158 4.31 -12.10 18.47
C VAL A 158 4.15 -13.60 18.69
N ASP A 159 3.26 -14.21 17.90
CA ASP A 159 3.00 -15.65 17.94
C ASP A 159 3.80 -16.38 16.85
N ASN A 160 4.32 -17.55 17.20
CA ASN A 160 5.08 -18.42 16.31
C ASN A 160 4.15 -19.54 15.83
N LYS A 161 3.52 -19.32 14.67
CA LYS A 161 2.67 -20.33 14.06
C LYS A 161 3.46 -21.12 13.03
N LYS A 162 3.98 -22.29 13.45
CA LYS A 162 4.44 -23.31 12.50
C LYS A 162 3.35 -23.54 11.45
N LYS A 163 3.62 -23.18 10.20
CA LYS A 163 2.81 -23.61 9.05
C LYS A 163 2.92 -25.13 8.96
N ASN A 164 1.84 -25.84 9.32
CA ASN A 164 1.66 -27.27 9.05
C ASN A 164 1.33 -27.50 7.58
#